data_AF-A0A7X9GU89-F1
#
_entry.id   AF-A0A7X9GU89-F1
#
_cell.length_a   1.000
_cell.length_b   1.000
_cell.length_c   1.000
_cell.angle_alpha   90.00
_cell.angle_beta   90.00
_cell.angle_gamma   90.00
#
_symmetry.space_group_name_H-M   'P 1'
#
loop_
_entity.id
_entity.type
_entity.pdbx_description
1 polymer ?
#
loop_
_entity_poly.entity_id
_entity_poly.type
_entity_poly.pdbx_seq_one_letter_code
_entity_poly.pdbx_strand_id
1 'polypeptide(L)'
;MTTALTASDRAHLSRCVDLAREGLEAGDEPFGSLLVGADGRELFADRNRVSGGDATQHPEFAIARWAATHLTPEQRARATVYTSGEHCPMCAAAHAWVGLGRIVYASSSAQLTKWCEQWGLAPGP
;
A
#
# COMPACT_ATOMS: atom_id res chain seq x y z
N MET A 1 -5.35 17.49 9.29
CA MET A 1 -4.64 18.36 8.32
C MET A 1 -3.95 17.45 7.32
N THR A 2 -4.37 17.43 6.06
CA THR A 2 -3.66 16.71 5.00
C THR A 2 -2.44 17.54 4.61
N THR A 3 -1.24 17.04 4.90
CA THR A 3 0.00 17.71 4.48
C THR A 3 0.08 17.67 2.95
N ALA A 4 0.54 18.77 2.34
CA ALA A 4 0.70 18.81 0.89
C ALA A 4 1.70 17.73 0.43
N LEU A 5 1.33 16.95 -0.61
CA LEU A 5 2.21 15.95 -1.20
C LEU A 5 3.45 16.64 -1.80
N THR A 6 4.63 16.13 -1.47
CA THR A 6 5.89 16.55 -2.08
C THR A 6 6.04 15.98 -3.50
N ALA A 7 7.03 16.46 -4.25
CA ALA A 7 7.37 15.86 -5.55
C ALA A 7 7.85 14.40 -5.39
N SER A 8 8.58 14.11 -4.32
CA SER A 8 9.02 12.74 -3.98
C SER A 8 7.82 11.85 -3.66
N ASP A 9 6.84 12.34 -2.90
CA ASP A 9 5.63 11.54 -2.62
C ASP A 9 4.89 11.19 -3.93
N ARG A 10 4.76 12.15 -4.85
CA ARG A 10 4.13 11.92 -6.17
C ARG A 10 4.89 10.89 -7.01
N ALA A 11 6.22 10.89 -6.98
CA ALA A 11 7.03 9.92 -7.70
C ALA A 11 6.82 8.50 -7.16
N HIS A 12 6.85 8.31 -5.84
CA HIS A 12 6.59 7.01 -5.22
C HIS A 12 5.16 6.54 -5.44
N LEU A 13 4.15 7.42 -5.34
CA LEU A 13 2.76 7.07 -5.67
C LEU A 13 2.60 6.66 -7.13
N SER A 14 3.32 7.31 -8.06
CA SER A 14 3.31 6.90 -9.47
C SER A 14 3.89 5.49 -9.63
N ARG A 15 4.97 5.16 -8.91
CA ARG A 15 5.52 3.79 -8.87
C ARG A 15 4.53 2.78 -8.29
N CYS A 16 3.76 3.14 -7.26
CA CYS A 16 2.68 2.28 -6.74
C CYS A 16 1.59 2.02 -7.78
N VAL A 17 1.25 3.01 -8.62
CA VAL A 17 0.31 2.82 -9.74
C VAL A 17 0.89 1.89 -10.80
N ASP A 18 2.19 1.96 -11.08
CA ASP A 18 2.84 1.00 -11.99
C ASP A 18 2.79 -0.43 -11.44
N LEU A 19 3.05 -0.63 -10.15
CA LEU A 19 2.90 -1.94 -9.48
C LEU A 19 1.44 -2.45 -9.52
N ALA A 20 0.46 -1.56 -9.36
CA ALA A 20 -0.95 -1.90 -9.52
C ALA A 20 -1.28 -2.35 -10.96
N ARG A 21 -0.69 -1.71 -11.97
CA ARG A 21 -0.81 -2.15 -13.38
C ARG A 21 -0.19 -3.52 -13.59
N GLU A 22 1.00 -3.76 -13.05
CA GLU A 22 1.67 -5.08 -13.09
C GLU A 22 0.79 -6.18 -12.45
N GLY A 23 0.10 -5.87 -11.34
CA GLY A 23 -0.87 -6.77 -10.72
C GLY A 23 -2.05 -7.09 -11.64
N LEU A 24 -2.66 -6.07 -12.24
CA LEU A 24 -3.77 -6.23 -13.17
C LEU A 24 -3.38 -7.07 -14.40
N GLU A 25 -2.20 -6.82 -14.97
CA GLU A 25 -1.66 -7.59 -16.10
C GLU A 25 -1.40 -9.06 -15.74
N ALA A 26 -1.09 -9.33 -14.47
CA ALA A 26 -0.92 -10.68 -13.94
C ALA A 26 -2.24 -11.38 -13.56
N GLY A 27 -3.38 -10.71 -13.70
CA GLY A 27 -4.71 -11.24 -13.33
C GLY A 27 -5.08 -11.05 -11.86
N ASP A 28 -4.32 -10.23 -11.12
CA ASP A 28 -4.63 -9.82 -9.75
C ASP A 28 -5.41 -8.50 -9.72
N GLU A 29 -5.91 -8.12 -8.54
CA GLU A 29 -6.51 -6.79 -8.34
C GLU A 29 -5.45 -5.66 -8.38
N PRO A 30 -5.80 -4.44 -8.82
CA PRO A 30 -4.84 -3.37 -9.10
C PRO A 30 -4.40 -2.59 -7.85
N PHE A 31 -3.68 -3.26 -6.94
CA PHE A 31 -3.10 -2.63 -5.75
C PHE A 31 -1.59 -2.85 -5.70
N GLY A 32 -0.84 -1.76 -5.50
CA GLY A 32 0.62 -1.76 -5.43
C GLY A 32 1.10 -0.90 -4.28
N SER A 33 2.12 -1.39 -3.54
CA SER A 33 2.68 -0.68 -2.39
C SER A 33 4.21 -0.75 -2.36
N LEU A 34 4.80 0.26 -1.71
CA LEU A 34 6.23 0.46 -1.64
C LEU A 34 6.62 0.95 -0.24
N LEU A 35 7.65 0.33 0.35
CA LEU A 35 8.25 0.74 1.61
C LEU A 35 9.53 1.54 1.34
N VAL A 36 9.56 2.80 1.79
CA VAL A 36 10.71 3.71 1.66
C VAL A 36 11.35 3.96 3.01
N GLY A 37 12.67 3.80 3.08
CA GLY A 37 13.48 4.15 4.24
C GLY A 37 13.56 5.65 4.49
N ALA A 38 14.01 6.04 5.68
CA ALA A 38 14.17 7.46 6.03
C ALA A 38 15.21 8.20 5.17
N ASP A 39 16.08 7.47 4.47
CA ASP A 39 17.07 7.97 3.51
C ASP A 39 16.51 8.12 2.08
N GLY A 40 15.22 7.83 1.88
CA GLY A 40 14.54 7.93 0.59
C GLY A 40 14.75 6.71 -0.32
N ARG A 41 15.38 5.63 0.16
CA ARG A 41 15.57 4.40 -0.63
C ARG A 41 14.35 3.50 -0.56
N GLU A 42 13.97 2.94 -1.70
CA GLU A 42 13.05 1.80 -1.76
C GLU A 42 13.68 0.58 -1.10
N LEU A 43 13.02 0.06 -0.07
CA LEU A 43 13.46 -1.11 0.70
C LEU A 43 12.73 -2.38 0.26
N PHE A 44 11.46 -2.23 -0.12
CA PHE A 44 10.59 -3.32 -0.53
C PHE A 44 9.45 -2.77 -1.39
N ALA A 45 9.03 -3.53 -2.40
CA ALA A 45 7.87 -3.23 -3.22
C ALA A 45 7.11 -4.51 -3.54
N ASP A 46 5.79 -4.43 -3.57
CA ASP A 46 4.93 -5.56 -3.92
C ASP A 46 3.59 -5.08 -4.51
N ARG A 47 2.82 -6.03 -5.06
CA ARG A 47 1.46 -5.84 -5.55
C ARG A 47 0.54 -6.96 -5.07
N ASN A 48 -0.78 -6.81 -5.24
CA ASN A 48 -1.74 -7.86 -4.89
C ASN A 48 -1.39 -9.19 -5.57
N ARG A 49 -1.58 -10.32 -4.87
CA ARG A 49 -1.34 -11.70 -5.39
C ARG A 49 -2.54 -12.63 -5.16
N VAL A 50 -3.73 -12.06 -5.18
CA VAL A 50 -4.99 -12.69 -4.74
C VAL A 50 -5.54 -13.72 -5.74
N SER A 51 -5.11 -13.71 -7.00
CA SER A 51 -5.52 -14.65 -8.05
C SER A 51 -5.25 -16.12 -7.70
N GLY A 52 -4.32 -16.37 -6.78
CA GLY A 52 -4.03 -17.70 -6.23
C GLY A 52 -5.06 -18.24 -5.23
N GLY A 53 -6.14 -17.50 -4.96
CA GLY A 53 -7.25 -17.92 -4.07
C GLY A 53 -7.14 -17.47 -2.62
N ASP A 54 -6.02 -16.86 -2.23
CA ASP A 54 -5.85 -16.23 -0.92
C ASP A 54 -6.05 -14.70 -1.04
N ALA A 55 -7.24 -14.25 -0.66
CA ALA A 55 -7.63 -12.84 -0.69
C ALA A 55 -6.88 -11.97 0.33
N THR A 56 -6.00 -12.53 1.17
CA THR A 56 -5.20 -11.78 2.14
C THR A 56 -3.82 -11.35 1.61
N GLN A 57 -3.46 -11.74 0.39
CA GLN A 57 -2.17 -11.43 -0.24
C GLN A 57 -2.11 -9.98 -0.77
N HIS A 58 -2.25 -9.04 0.15
CA HIS A 58 -2.14 -7.60 -0.09
C HIS A 58 -0.68 -7.13 0.10
N PRO A 59 -0.18 -6.20 -0.73
CA PRO A 59 1.21 -5.77 -0.68
C PRO A 59 1.55 -4.98 0.60
N GLU A 60 0.59 -4.27 1.19
CA GLU A 60 0.74 -3.60 2.48
C GLU A 60 0.98 -4.60 3.62
N PHE A 61 0.25 -5.72 3.59
CA PHE A 61 0.40 -6.78 4.58
C PHE A 61 1.75 -7.50 4.42
N ALA A 62 2.18 -7.72 3.18
CA ALA A 62 3.51 -8.22 2.86
C ALA A 62 4.61 -7.27 3.38
N ILE A 63 4.45 -5.95 3.19
CA ILE A 63 5.33 -4.92 3.74
C ILE A 63 5.41 -4.99 5.26
N ALA A 64 4.28 -5.12 5.96
CA ALA A 64 4.29 -5.21 7.42
C ALA A 64 5.09 -6.42 7.91
N ARG A 65 4.89 -7.59 7.31
CA ARG A 65 5.64 -8.83 7.63
C ARG A 65 7.12 -8.71 7.28
N TRP A 66 7.44 -8.14 6.12
CA TRP A 66 8.82 -7.93 5.69
C TRP A 66 9.54 -6.95 6.63
N ALA A 67 8.91 -5.83 6.97
CA ALA A 67 9.48 -4.83 7.86
C ALA A 67 9.76 -5.40 9.26
N ALA A 68 8.83 -6.20 9.81
CA ALA A 68 9.00 -6.85 11.11
C ALA A 68 10.22 -7.78 11.18
N THR A 69 10.62 -8.36 10.05
CA THR A 69 11.72 -9.32 9.93
C THR A 69 13.05 -8.69 9.55
N HIS A 70 13.05 -7.55 8.84
CA HIS A 70 14.28 -6.97 8.27
C HIS A 70 14.70 -5.63 8.87
N LEU A 71 13.80 -4.92 9.55
CA LEU A 71 14.07 -3.57 10.08
C LEU A 71 13.99 -3.54 11.60
N THR A 72 14.81 -2.72 12.23
CA THR A 72 14.66 -2.42 13.66
C THR A 72 13.38 -1.61 13.90
N PRO A 73 12.84 -1.60 15.14
CA PRO A 73 11.69 -0.74 15.48
C PRO A 73 11.88 0.73 15.09
N GLU A 74 13.09 1.28 15.30
CA GLU A 74 13.42 2.67 14.97
C GLU A 74 13.44 2.92 13.47
N GLN A 75 13.93 1.97 12.68
CA GLN A 75 13.89 2.06 11.22
C GLN A 75 12.45 2.02 10.70
N ARG A 76 11.61 1.12 11.25
CA ARG A 76 10.20 1.01 10.86
C ARG A 76 9.42 2.29 11.14
N ALA A 77 9.59 2.86 12.33
CA ALA A 77 8.90 4.08 12.73
C ALA A 77 9.28 5.30 11.86
N ARG A 78 10.48 5.30 11.26
CA ARG A 78 10.95 6.37 10.36
C ARG A 78 10.72 6.08 8.88
N ALA A 79 10.28 4.87 8.53
CA ALA A 79 9.94 4.52 7.16
C ALA A 79 8.58 5.12 6.74
N THR A 80 8.36 5.22 5.43
CA THR A 80 7.07 5.56 4.84
C THR A 80 6.59 4.41 3.97
N VAL A 81 5.31 4.06 4.09
CA VAL A 81 4.62 3.17 3.14
C VAL A 81 3.83 4.03 2.16
N TYR A 82 4.13 3.90 0.88
CA TYR A 82 3.34 4.45 -0.21
C TYR A 82 2.46 3.34 -0.80
N THR A 83 1.22 3.67 -1.14
CA THR A 83 0.28 2.71 -1.74
C THR A 83 -0.62 3.36 -2.78
N SER A 84 -1.05 2.61 -3.79
CA SER A 84 -2.03 3.08 -4.77
C SER A 84 -3.41 3.29 -4.14
N GLY A 85 -3.80 2.48 -3.15
CA GLY A 85 -5.08 2.58 -2.44
C GLY A 85 -4.88 2.62 -0.93
N GLU A 86 -5.68 3.42 -0.23
CA GLU A 86 -5.66 3.44 1.24
C GLU A 86 -5.81 2.03 1.83
N HIS A 87 -5.06 1.76 2.91
CA HIS A 87 -5.02 0.43 3.52
C HIS A 87 -6.42 -0.01 3.97
N CYS A 88 -6.81 -1.24 3.65
CA CYS A 88 -7.96 -1.88 4.26
C CYS A 88 -7.71 -2.13 5.77
N PRO A 89 -8.73 -2.46 6.58
CA PRO A 89 -8.58 -2.65 8.02
C PRO A 89 -7.50 -3.67 8.41
N MET A 90 -7.38 -4.78 7.67
CA MET A 90 -6.33 -5.79 7.89
C MET A 90 -4.93 -5.19 7.76
N CYS A 91 -4.70 -4.44 6.69
CA CYS A 91 -3.39 -3.87 6.38
C CYS A 91 -3.03 -2.72 7.32
N ALA A 92 -4.00 -1.86 7.63
CA ALA A 92 -3.81 -0.76 8.58
C ALA A 92 -3.48 -1.28 9.98
N ALA A 93 -4.17 -2.33 10.44
CA ALA A 93 -3.87 -2.97 11.72
C ALA A 93 -2.47 -3.61 11.71
N ALA A 94 -2.12 -4.36 10.67
CA ALA A 94 -0.79 -4.98 10.55
C ALA A 94 0.34 -3.94 10.57
N HIS A 95 0.19 -2.84 9.82
CA HIS A 95 1.12 -1.71 9.79
C HIS A 95 1.33 -1.13 11.19
N ALA A 96 0.24 -0.88 11.92
CA ALA A 96 0.30 -0.36 13.28
C ALA A 96 0.97 -1.35 14.25
N TRP A 97 0.62 -2.64 14.18
CA TRP A 97 1.17 -3.68 15.05
C TRP A 97 2.68 -3.82 14.94
N VAL A 98 3.23 -3.66 13.73
CA VAL A 98 4.68 -3.74 13.53
C VAL A 98 5.38 -2.40 13.79
N GLY A 99 4.65 -1.32 14.02
CA GLY A 99 5.20 0.01 14.30
C GLY A 99 5.83 0.69 13.07
N LEU A 100 5.23 0.51 11.90
CA LEU A 100 5.62 1.27 10.71
C LEU A 100 5.16 2.73 10.82
N GLY A 101 5.90 3.63 10.16
CA GLY A 101 5.68 5.07 10.21
C GLY A 101 4.55 5.57 9.31
N ARG A 102 4.85 6.59 8.51
CA ARG A 102 3.86 7.33 7.71
C ARG A 102 3.25 6.47 6.61
N ILE A 103 1.96 6.66 6.33
CA ILE A 103 1.26 6.13 5.15
C ILE A 103 0.95 7.27 4.18
N VAL A 104 1.14 7.03 2.90
CA VAL A 104 0.73 7.94 1.81
C VAL A 104 0.00 7.12 0.75
N TYR A 105 -1.23 7.50 0.42
CA TYR A 105 -2.04 6.79 -0.58
C TYR A 105 -2.43 7.70 -1.75
N ALA A 106 -2.59 7.13 -2.94
CA ALA A 106 -3.04 7.88 -4.13
C ALA A 106 -4.56 8.08 -4.15
N SER A 107 -5.33 7.08 -3.75
CA SER A 107 -6.79 7.17 -3.57
C SER A 107 -7.24 6.63 -2.22
N SER A 108 -8.20 7.30 -1.59
CA SER A 108 -8.78 6.85 -0.32
C SER A 108 -9.78 5.71 -0.51
N SER A 109 -10.05 4.98 0.58
CA SER A 109 -11.09 3.94 0.61
C SER A 109 -12.47 4.54 0.34
N ALA A 110 -12.72 5.78 0.78
CA ALA A 110 -13.93 6.52 0.46
C ALA A 110 -14.11 6.78 -1.05
N GLN A 111 -13.02 7.02 -1.79
CA GLN A 111 -13.08 7.14 -3.25
C GLN A 111 -13.40 5.80 -3.89
N LEU A 112 -12.75 4.71 -3.45
CA LEU A 112 -13.00 3.36 -3.94
C LEU A 112 -14.46 2.95 -3.73
N THR A 113 -14.99 3.10 -2.51
CA THR A 113 -16.41 2.79 -2.19
C THR A 113 -17.35 3.54 -3.13
N LYS A 114 -17.13 4.84 -3.32
CA LYS A 114 -17.96 5.67 -4.20
C LYS A 114 -17.92 5.18 -5.65
N TRP A 115 -16.75 4.80 -6.16
CA TRP A 115 -16.62 4.28 -7.53
C TRP A 115 -17.30 2.91 -7.70
N CYS A 116 -17.14 2.00 -6.74
CA CYS A 116 -17.84 0.70 -6.77
C CYS A 116 -19.35 0.89 -6.81
N GLU A 117 -19.91 1.77 -5.97
CA GLU A 117 -21.33 2.11 -5.98
C GLU A 117 -21.79 2.65 -7.35
N GLN A 118 -21.01 3.58 -7.93
CA GLN A 118 -21.31 4.16 -9.24
C GLN A 118 -21.30 3.13 -10.38
N TRP A 119 -20.50 2.08 -10.26
CA TRP A 119 -20.37 1.03 -11.27
C TRP A 119 -21.21 -0.21 -10.98
N GLY A 120 -21.99 -0.22 -9.89
CA GLY A 120 -22.79 -1.38 -9.49
C GLY A 120 -21.93 -2.60 -9.09
N LEU A 121 -20.71 -2.35 -8.63
CA LEU A 121 -19.80 -3.39 -8.13
C LEU A 121 -20.02 -3.61 -6.62
N ALA A 122 -19.62 -4.79 -6.14
CA ALA A 122 -19.55 -5.03 -4.71
C ALA A 122 -18.58 -4.04 -4.04
N PRO A 123 -18.84 -3.61 -2.80
CA PRO A 123 -17.87 -2.81 -2.05
C PRO A 123 -16.57 -3.60 -1.89
N GLY A 124 -15.44 -2.87 -1.88
CA GLY A 124 -14.16 -3.45 -1.48
C GLY A 124 -14.19 -3.95 -0.03
N PRO A 125 -13.22 -4.80 0.35
CA PRO A 125 -13.11 -5.34 1.71
C PRO A 125 -12.88 -4.27 2.79
#